data_AF-A0AAQ5BHF0-F1
#
_entry.id   AF-A0AAQ5BHF0-F1
#
_cell.length_a   1.000
_cell.length_b   1.000
_cell.length_c   1.000
_cell.angle_alpha   90.00
_cell.angle_beta   90.00
_cell.angle_gamma   90.00
#
_symmetry.space_group_name_H-M   'P 1'
#
loop_
_entity.id
_entity.type
_entity.pdbx_description
1 polymer ?
#
loop_
_entity_poly.entity_id
_entity_poly.type
_entity_poly.pdbx_seq_one_letter_code
_entity_poly.pdbx_strand_id
1 'polypeptide(L)'
;MRLYTLSKRHFVLVFVVFFICFGLTIFVGIRGPKVIQTSAANFSLNNSKKLKPIQILSNPLSTYNQQLWLTCVVELDQSKETSIKTSFPMTVKVDGVAQDGTTMYIHNKVHNRTRTLTCAGKCAEIIVAHLGYLNYTQYTVIVGFEHLKLPIKGMNFTWKTYNPAFSRLEIWFRFFFVVLTFIVTCLFAHSLRKFSMRDWGIEQKWMSVLLPLLLLYNDPFFPLSFLVNSWLPGMLDDLFQSMFLCALLLFWLCVYHGIRVQGERKCLTFYLPKFFIVGLLWLASVTLGIWQTE
;
A
#
# COMPACT_ATOMS: atom_id res chain seq x y z
N MET A 1 6.93 -12.74 -35.70
CA MET A 1 7.25 -11.72 -34.67
C MET A 1 7.23 -10.35 -35.34
N ARG A 2 6.28 -9.46 -35.03
CA ARG A 2 6.10 -8.20 -35.79
C ARG A 2 7.26 -7.22 -35.63
N LEU A 3 8.04 -7.31 -34.55
CA LEU A 3 9.17 -6.40 -34.28
C LEU A 3 10.22 -6.39 -35.39
N TYR A 4 10.55 -7.55 -35.96
CA TYR A 4 11.51 -7.68 -37.06
C TYR A 4 10.95 -7.22 -38.43
N THR A 5 9.64 -7.04 -38.53
CA THR A 5 8.95 -6.59 -39.75
C THR A 5 8.48 -5.13 -39.66
N LEU A 6 8.71 -4.45 -38.53
CA LEU A 6 8.33 -3.05 -38.37
C LEU A 6 9.30 -2.13 -39.14
N SER A 7 8.75 -1.25 -39.98
CA SER A 7 9.55 -0.18 -40.57
C SER A 7 10.06 0.77 -39.47
N LYS A 8 11.16 1.48 -39.74
CA LYS A 8 11.68 2.54 -38.87
C LYS A 8 10.61 3.56 -38.43
N ARG A 9 9.68 3.95 -39.32
CA ARG A 9 8.60 4.91 -39.00
C ARG A 9 7.64 4.36 -37.93
N HIS A 10 7.16 3.13 -38.13
CA HIS A 10 6.30 2.45 -37.16
C HIS A 10 7.00 2.27 -35.80
N PHE A 11 8.29 1.94 -35.80
CA PHE A 11 9.07 1.83 -34.56
C PHE A 11 9.12 3.15 -33.80
N VAL A 12 9.48 4.25 -34.46
CA VAL A 12 9.50 5.59 -33.84
C VAL A 12 8.12 5.99 -33.32
N LEU A 13 7.05 5.71 -34.07
CA LEU A 13 5.67 6.01 -33.67
C LEU A 13 5.30 5.32 -32.35
N VAL A 14 5.69 4.05 -32.16
CA VAL A 14 5.44 3.31 -30.90
C VAL A 14 6.10 4.01 -29.71
N PHE A 15 7.34 4.48 -29.85
CA PHE A 15 8.01 5.24 -28.79
C PHE A 15 7.33 6.58 -28.50
N VAL A 16 6.93 7.32 -29.53
CA VAL A 16 6.22 8.59 -29.36
C VAL A 16 4.91 8.37 -28.60
N VAL A 17 4.12 7.38 -28.98
CA VAL A 17 2.87 7.02 -28.28
C VAL A 17 3.16 6.63 -26.84
N PHE A 18 4.19 5.81 -26.60
CA PHE A 18 4.61 5.43 -25.24
C PHE A 18 4.93 6.65 -24.37
N PHE A 19 5.75 7.58 -24.86
CA PHE A 19 6.11 8.78 -24.09
C PHE A 19 4.93 9.71 -23.87
N ILE A 20 3.99 9.81 -24.81
CA ILE A 20 2.75 10.57 -24.62
C ILE A 20 1.91 9.94 -23.51
N CYS A 21 1.66 8.63 -23.57
CA CYS A 21 0.90 7.91 -22.55
C CYS A 21 1.57 8.03 -21.16
N PHE A 22 2.89 7.85 -21.10
CA PHE A 22 3.68 8.00 -19.88
C PHE A 22 3.66 9.43 -19.33
N GLY A 23 3.74 10.44 -20.19
CA GLY A 23 3.59 11.84 -19.80
C GLY A 23 2.21 12.14 -19.23
N LEU A 24 1.15 11.59 -19.83
CA LEU A 24 -0.22 11.72 -19.32
C LEU A 24 -0.39 11.10 -17.94
N THR A 25 0.17 9.91 -17.68
CA THR A 25 0.08 9.27 -16.36
C THR A 25 0.82 10.06 -15.28
N ILE A 26 2.01 10.59 -15.60
CA ILE A 26 2.75 11.50 -14.70
C ILE A 26 1.94 12.75 -14.40
N PHE A 27 1.35 13.38 -15.44
CA PHE A 27 0.57 14.60 -15.27
C PHE A 27 -0.64 14.38 -14.36
N VAL A 28 -1.35 13.27 -14.53
CA VAL A 28 -2.46 12.86 -13.65
C VAL A 28 -1.97 12.68 -12.20
N GLY A 29 -0.79 12.09 -11.99
CA GLY A 29 -0.19 11.95 -10.66
C GLY A 29 0.14 13.28 -9.99
N ILE A 30 0.68 14.25 -10.75
CA ILE A 30 1.06 15.59 -10.23
C ILE A 30 -0.18 16.45 -9.92
N ARG A 31 -1.19 16.42 -10.80
CA ARG A 31 -2.43 17.20 -10.64
C ARG A 31 -3.48 16.51 -9.77
N GLY A 32 -3.27 15.24 -9.43
CA GLY A 32 -4.18 14.44 -8.65
C GLY A 32 -4.38 14.97 -7.22
N PRO A 33 -5.44 14.51 -6.54
CA PRO A 33 -5.66 14.80 -5.12
C PRO A 33 -4.53 14.22 -4.27
N LYS A 34 -4.25 14.85 -3.13
CA LYS A 34 -3.27 14.35 -2.16
C LYS A 34 -3.70 12.98 -1.64
N VAL A 35 -2.74 12.06 -1.51
CA VAL A 35 -2.95 10.70 -1.00
C VAL A 35 -3.47 10.73 0.44
N ILE A 36 -2.74 11.43 1.32
CA ILE A 36 -3.05 11.53 2.74
C ILE A 36 -3.64 12.90 3.05
N GLN A 37 -4.82 12.90 3.66
CA GLN A 37 -5.43 14.06 4.28
C GLN A 37 -5.08 14.10 5.76
N THR A 38 -4.70 15.27 6.26
CA THR A 38 -4.38 15.50 7.67
C THR A 38 -5.37 16.49 8.26
N SER A 39 -5.87 16.21 9.47
CA SER A 39 -6.79 17.08 10.20
C SER A 39 -6.33 17.18 11.66
N ALA A 40 -6.35 18.38 12.23
CA ALA A 40 -6.10 18.55 13.65
C ALA A 40 -7.22 17.88 14.46
N ALA A 41 -6.87 17.22 15.55
CA ALA A 41 -7.85 16.62 16.44
C ALA A 41 -8.25 17.63 17.51
N ASN A 42 -9.55 17.85 17.65
CA ASN A 42 -10.10 18.68 18.71
C ASN A 42 -10.20 17.84 19.99
N PHE A 43 -9.55 18.29 21.07
CA PHE A 43 -9.67 17.66 22.38
C PHE A 43 -9.76 18.73 23.47
N SER A 44 -10.51 18.43 24.53
CA SER A 44 -10.62 19.29 25.70
C SER A 44 -9.68 18.77 26.79
N LEU A 45 -8.69 19.59 27.17
CA LEU A 45 -7.83 19.30 28.32
C LEU A 45 -8.47 19.93 29.56
N ASN A 46 -9.02 19.11 30.46
CA ASN A 46 -9.50 19.60 31.74
C ASN A 46 -8.30 19.79 32.69
N ASN A 47 -8.13 20.99 33.25
CA ASN A 47 -6.96 21.48 34.02
C ASN A 47 -6.67 20.76 35.36
N SER A 48 -6.95 19.46 35.49
CA SER A 48 -6.60 18.70 36.70
C SER A 48 -5.16 18.20 36.66
N LYS A 49 -4.46 18.28 37.80
CA LYS A 49 -3.05 17.86 38.00
C LYS A 49 -2.74 16.38 37.69
N LYS A 50 -3.75 15.56 37.37
CA LYS A 50 -3.58 14.22 36.79
C LYS A 50 -4.05 14.26 35.34
N LEU A 51 -3.20 13.78 34.42
CA LEU A 51 -3.59 13.46 33.05
C LEU A 51 -4.72 12.42 33.10
N LYS A 52 -5.97 12.88 33.03
CA LYS A 52 -7.13 12.01 32.80
C LYS A 52 -7.04 11.44 31.38
N PRO A 53 -7.68 10.28 31.12
CA PRO A 53 -7.77 9.77 29.76
C PRO A 53 -8.38 10.82 28.83
N ILE A 54 -7.68 11.14 27.75
CA ILE A 54 -8.12 12.12 26.75
C ILE A 54 -8.99 11.38 25.74
N GLN A 55 -10.23 11.85 25.57
CA GLN A 55 -11.13 11.34 24.54
C GLN A 55 -11.00 12.20 23.30
N ILE A 56 -10.71 11.57 22.17
CA ILE A 56 -10.48 12.24 20.90
C ILE A 56 -11.44 11.64 19.88
N LEU A 57 -12.32 12.50 19.35
CA LEU A 57 -13.29 12.12 18.34
C LEU A 57 -12.73 12.35 16.94
N SER A 58 -12.94 11.40 16.04
CA SER A 58 -12.61 11.55 14.61
C SER A 58 -13.65 12.40 13.89
N ASN A 59 -13.25 13.00 12.77
CA ASN A 59 -14.22 13.52 11.81
C ASN A 59 -15.08 12.37 11.24
N PRO A 60 -16.25 12.67 10.62
CA PRO A 60 -17.00 11.67 9.88
C PRO A 60 -16.15 11.02 8.79
N LEU A 61 -16.12 9.70 8.77
CA LEU A 61 -15.36 8.86 7.85
C LEU A 61 -16.30 8.02 6.99
N SER A 62 -15.77 7.63 5.84
CA SER A 62 -16.38 6.67 4.92
C SER A 62 -15.39 5.55 4.62
N THR A 63 -15.85 4.47 4.01
CA THR A 63 -14.98 3.37 3.54
C THR A 63 -13.91 3.87 2.55
N TYR A 64 -14.17 4.94 1.80
CA TYR A 64 -13.20 5.58 0.90
C TYR A 64 -12.00 6.21 1.61
N ASN A 65 -12.06 6.42 2.93
CA ASN A 65 -10.91 6.89 3.71
C ASN A 65 -9.88 5.78 3.98
N GLN A 66 -10.19 4.53 3.60
CA GLN A 66 -9.36 3.30 3.67
C GLN A 66 -8.83 2.99 5.08
N GLN A 67 -7.93 3.82 5.60
CA GLN A 67 -7.19 3.67 6.85
C GLN A 67 -7.27 4.95 7.69
N LEU A 68 -7.16 4.80 9.01
CA LEU A 68 -7.14 5.90 9.97
C LEU A 68 -5.93 5.78 10.89
N TRP A 69 -5.15 6.85 10.97
CA TRP A 69 -4.08 7.00 11.95
C TRP A 69 -4.37 8.16 12.89
N LEU A 70 -4.14 7.93 14.17
CA LEU A 70 -4.02 8.98 15.16
C LEU A 70 -2.55 9.10 15.55
N THR A 71 -1.99 10.28 15.36
CA THR A 71 -0.62 10.57 15.78
C THR A 71 -0.60 11.70 16.81
N CYS A 72 0.46 11.71 17.62
CA CYS A 72 0.65 12.70 18.67
C CYS A 72 2.07 13.26 18.60
N VAL A 73 2.18 14.58 18.74
CA VAL A 73 3.45 15.29 18.89
C VAL A 73 3.39 16.02 20.23
N VAL A 74 4.34 15.73 21.10
CA VAL A 74 4.47 16.37 22.41
C VAL A 74 5.47 17.53 22.31
N GLU A 75 5.09 18.69 22.82
CA GLU A 75 5.98 19.85 22.94
C GLU A 75 6.36 20.03 24.42
N LEU A 76 7.66 20.12 24.69
CA LEU A 76 8.19 20.33 26.05
C LEU A 76 8.40 21.81 26.35
N ASP A 77 8.32 22.20 27.61
CA ASP A 77 8.60 23.58 28.05
C ASP A 77 10.10 23.93 28.03
N GLN A 78 11.00 22.94 27.96
CA GLN A 78 12.45 23.15 28.09
C GLN A 78 13.17 23.62 26.82
N SER A 79 14.18 24.47 27.02
CA SER A 79 15.06 25.05 26.00
C SER A 79 16.09 24.04 25.44
N LYS A 80 15.86 23.64 24.19
CA LYS A 80 16.76 23.27 23.07
C LYS A 80 18.07 22.46 23.23
N GLU A 81 18.67 22.22 24.40
CA GLU A 81 20.08 21.72 24.44
C GLU A 81 20.30 20.24 24.80
N THR A 82 19.32 19.52 25.33
CA THR A 82 19.48 18.07 25.60
C THR A 82 18.39 17.24 24.94
N SER A 83 18.80 16.19 24.20
CA SER A 83 17.86 15.22 23.64
C SER A 83 17.36 14.31 24.77
N ILE A 84 16.11 14.47 25.17
CA ILE A 84 15.51 13.66 26.24
C ILE A 84 14.88 12.41 25.62
N LYS A 85 15.23 11.23 26.15
CA LYS A 85 14.57 9.97 25.81
C LYS A 85 13.85 9.41 27.03
N THR A 86 12.53 9.23 26.96
CA THR A 86 11.74 8.71 28.08
C THR A 86 10.71 7.71 27.59
N SER A 87 10.61 6.59 28.30
CA SER A 87 9.61 5.56 28.04
C SER A 87 8.46 5.69 29.02
N PHE A 88 7.23 5.59 28.54
CA PHE A 88 6.04 5.57 29.40
C PHE A 88 5.01 4.57 28.89
N PRO A 89 4.24 3.93 29.79
CA PRO A 89 3.10 3.11 29.40
C PRO A 89 1.95 4.00 28.89
N MET A 90 1.47 3.67 27.69
CA MET A 90 0.35 4.34 27.04
C MET A 90 -0.82 3.34 26.92
N THR A 91 -1.98 3.74 27.40
CA THR A 91 -3.21 2.96 27.29
C THR A 91 -4.08 3.55 26.19
N VAL A 92 -4.51 2.72 25.24
CA VAL A 92 -5.32 3.14 24.10
C VAL A 92 -6.55 2.25 24.01
N LYS A 93 -7.72 2.89 24.01
CA LYS A 93 -9.01 2.24 23.73
C LYS A 93 -9.64 2.90 22.52
N VAL A 94 -10.21 2.09 21.63
CA VAL A 94 -10.85 2.55 20.39
C VAL A 94 -12.29 2.06 20.35
N ASP A 95 -13.22 3.00 20.33
CA ASP A 95 -14.66 2.76 20.26
C ASP A 95 -15.19 3.28 18.92
N GLY A 96 -16.12 2.55 18.29
CA GLY A 96 -16.71 2.92 17.01
C GLY A 96 -18.13 3.45 17.20
N VAL A 97 -18.56 4.38 16.36
CA VAL A 97 -19.94 4.91 16.39
C VAL A 97 -20.64 4.47 15.12
N ALA A 98 -21.75 3.74 15.27
CA ALA A 98 -22.57 3.29 14.14
C ALA A 98 -23.37 4.47 13.55
N GLN A 99 -23.97 4.24 12.37
CA GLN A 99 -24.80 5.26 11.69
C GLN A 99 -25.97 5.75 12.54
N ASP A 100 -26.48 4.89 13.43
CA ASP A 100 -27.58 5.22 14.36
C ASP A 100 -27.12 6.03 15.60
N GLY A 101 -25.84 6.43 15.65
CA GLY A 101 -25.24 7.15 16.77
C GLY A 101 -24.92 6.27 17.98
N THR A 102 -25.18 4.96 17.91
CA THR A 102 -24.86 4.01 18.98
C THR A 102 -23.35 3.74 19.01
N THR A 103 -22.75 3.88 20.20
CA THR A 103 -21.35 3.53 20.42
C THR A 103 -21.21 2.01 20.51
N MET A 104 -20.53 1.42 19.54
CA MET A 104 -20.21 0.01 19.44
C MET A 104 -18.75 -0.21 19.81
N TYR A 105 -18.50 -1.16 20.71
CA TYR A 105 -17.13 -1.49 21.12
C TYR A 105 -16.44 -2.32 20.03
N ILE A 106 -15.50 -1.72 19.30
CA ILE A 106 -14.73 -2.40 18.25
C ILE A 106 -13.91 -3.53 18.86
N HIS A 107 -13.25 -3.24 19.99
CA HIS A 107 -12.52 -4.18 20.82
C HIS A 107 -12.71 -3.80 22.29
N ASN A 108 -13.28 -4.69 23.09
CA ASN A 108 -13.48 -4.46 24.53
C ASN A 108 -12.17 -4.51 25.35
N LYS A 109 -11.01 -4.62 24.68
CA LYS A 109 -9.69 -4.73 25.30
C LYS A 109 -8.93 -3.41 25.18
N VAL A 110 -8.49 -2.88 26.31
CA VAL A 110 -7.57 -1.75 26.36
C VAL A 110 -6.19 -2.25 25.94
N HIS A 111 -5.58 -1.59 24.97
CA HIS A 111 -4.23 -1.92 24.53
C HIS A 111 -3.21 -1.11 25.32
N ASN A 112 -2.41 -1.80 26.13
CA ASN A 112 -1.31 -1.21 26.87
C ASN A 112 -0.02 -1.42 26.08
N ARG A 113 0.60 -0.35 25.61
CA ARG A 113 1.90 -0.40 24.93
C ARG A 113 2.84 0.65 25.51
N THR A 114 4.06 0.23 25.81
CA THR A 114 5.13 1.16 26.20
C THR A 114 5.59 1.94 24.97
N ARG A 115 5.58 3.27 25.06
CA ARG A 115 6.05 4.16 24.00
C ARG A 115 7.27 4.91 24.46
N THR A 116 8.22 5.11 23.55
CA THR A 116 9.45 5.88 23.78
C THR A 116 9.32 7.25 23.11
N LEU A 117 9.44 8.32 23.88
CA LEU A 117 9.55 9.67 23.36
C LEU A 117 11.00 10.03 23.18
N THR A 118 11.32 10.63 22.04
CA THR A 118 12.62 11.22 21.76
C THR A 118 12.39 12.69 21.45
N CYS A 119 12.94 13.58 22.27
CA CYS A 119 12.59 14.99 22.24
C CYS A 119 13.82 15.89 22.12
N ALA A 120 13.76 16.86 21.22
CA ALA A 120 14.74 17.94 21.07
C ALA A 120 13.99 19.28 21.01
N GLY A 121 13.33 19.65 22.12
CA GLY A 121 12.33 20.73 22.19
C GLY A 121 10.95 20.30 21.69
N LYS A 122 10.87 19.83 20.43
CA LYS A 122 9.70 19.10 19.90
C LYS A 122 10.01 17.60 19.86
N CYS A 123 9.07 16.77 20.32
CA CYS A 123 9.24 15.33 20.31
C CYS A 123 8.95 14.73 18.93
N ALA A 124 9.57 13.59 18.62
CA ALA A 124 9.25 12.80 17.45
C ALA A 124 7.77 12.38 17.48
N GLU A 125 7.15 12.36 16.29
CA GLU A 125 5.75 11.95 16.14
C GLU A 125 5.56 10.49 16.55
N ILE A 126 4.60 10.24 17.45
CA ILE A 126 4.24 8.88 17.86
C ILE A 126 2.90 8.48 17.22
N ILE A 127 2.82 7.24 16.75
CA ILE A 127 1.57 6.65 16.27
C ILE A 127 0.82 6.09 17.49
N VAL A 128 -0.31 6.73 17.81
CA VAL A 128 -1.16 6.37 18.94
C VAL A 128 -2.04 5.18 18.60
N ALA A 129 -2.79 5.29 17.50
CA ALA A 129 -3.68 4.27 17.00
C ALA A 129 -3.56 4.19 15.48
N HIS A 130 -3.69 2.97 14.95
CA HIS A 130 -3.78 2.70 13.52
C HIS A 130 -4.92 1.71 13.31
N LEU A 131 -5.85 2.06 12.44
CA LEU A 131 -6.94 1.19 12.00
C LEU A 131 -6.77 0.95 10.51
N GLY A 132 -6.56 -0.33 10.15
CA GLY A 132 -6.40 -0.76 8.76
C GLY A 132 -7.72 -0.82 7.98
N TYR A 133 -8.87 -0.91 8.66
CA TYR A 133 -10.20 -0.97 8.06
C TYR A 133 -11.18 -0.09 8.81
N LEU A 134 -12.07 0.57 8.08
CA LEU A 134 -13.05 1.51 8.61
C LEU A 134 -14.48 0.98 8.48
N ASN A 135 -14.97 0.34 9.55
CA ASN A 135 -16.30 -0.25 9.65
C ASN A 135 -17.36 0.72 10.20
N TYR A 136 -16.95 1.85 10.77
CA TYR A 136 -17.81 2.81 11.47
C TYR A 136 -17.68 4.21 10.86
N THR A 137 -18.72 5.05 11.04
CA THR A 137 -18.72 6.42 10.50
C THR A 137 -17.90 7.38 11.34
N GLN A 138 -17.75 7.10 12.64
CA GLN A 138 -16.89 7.87 13.53
C GLN A 138 -16.19 6.95 14.52
N TYR A 139 -15.04 7.40 15.01
CA TYR A 139 -14.22 6.69 15.98
C TYR A 139 -13.88 7.60 17.15
N THR A 140 -14.00 7.06 18.35
CA THR A 140 -13.57 7.70 19.58
C THR A 140 -12.35 6.95 20.10
N VAL A 141 -11.22 7.65 20.17
CA VAL A 141 -9.98 7.09 20.72
C VAL A 141 -9.75 7.70 22.10
N ILE A 142 -9.68 6.84 23.12
CA ILE A 142 -9.43 7.20 24.50
C ILE A 142 -7.98 6.86 24.82
N VAL A 143 -7.22 7.88 25.18
CA VAL A 143 -5.78 7.79 25.41
C VAL A 143 -5.46 8.09 26.87
N GLY A 144 -4.92 7.11 27.60
CA GLY A 144 -4.37 7.30 28.93
C GLY A 144 -2.85 7.39 28.92
N PHE A 145 -2.33 8.38 29.64
CA PHE A 145 -0.89 8.56 29.89
C PHE A 145 -0.61 8.18 31.33
N GLU A 146 0.03 7.03 31.54
CA GLU A 146 0.41 6.58 32.87
C GLU A 146 1.83 7.06 33.21
N HIS A 147 2.00 7.67 34.38
CA HIS A 147 3.29 8.06 34.96
C HIS A 147 4.18 9.00 34.12
N LEU A 148 3.60 9.80 33.22
CA LEU A 148 4.33 10.81 32.44
C LEU A 148 4.67 12.03 33.33
N LYS A 149 5.91 12.13 33.81
CA LYS A 149 6.38 13.18 34.75
C LYS A 149 7.11 14.37 34.09
N LEU A 150 6.92 14.59 32.79
CA LEU A 150 7.62 15.64 32.05
C LEU A 150 6.88 16.99 32.10
N PRO A 151 7.58 18.14 32.08
CA PRO A 151 6.96 19.46 31.91
C PRO A 151 6.54 19.63 30.44
N ILE A 152 5.26 19.34 30.18
CA ILE A 152 4.66 19.35 28.84
C ILE A 152 3.99 20.69 28.62
N LYS A 153 4.43 21.41 27.59
CA LYS A 153 3.84 22.67 27.13
C LYS A 153 2.48 22.42 26.47
N GLY A 154 2.40 21.36 25.68
CA GLY A 154 1.22 20.98 24.93
C GLY A 154 1.36 19.64 24.22
N MET A 155 0.23 19.05 23.87
CA MET A 155 0.14 17.85 23.05
C MET A 155 -0.69 18.16 21.81
N ASN A 156 -0.17 17.85 20.63
CA ASN A 156 -0.87 18.05 19.37
C ASN A 156 -1.22 16.69 18.78
N PHE A 157 -2.51 16.41 18.70
CA PHE A 157 -3.03 15.21 18.07
C PHE A 157 -3.46 15.52 16.63
N THR A 158 -3.08 14.65 15.71
CA THR A 158 -3.45 14.77 14.30
C THR A 158 -4.03 13.48 13.77
N TRP A 159 -5.18 13.61 13.11
CA TRP A 159 -5.78 12.55 12.32
C TRP A 159 -5.15 12.53 10.94
N LYS A 160 -4.72 11.37 10.49
CA LYS A 160 -4.33 11.11 9.10
C LYS A 160 -5.27 10.07 8.52
N THR A 161 -5.72 10.25 7.28
CA THR A 161 -6.56 9.30 6.54
C THR A 161 -6.23 9.36 5.06
N TYR A 162 -6.61 8.34 4.28
CA TYR A 162 -6.63 8.52 2.83
C TYR A 162 -7.72 9.53 2.44
N ASN A 163 -7.41 10.32 1.41
CA ASN A 163 -8.35 11.26 0.83
C ASN A 163 -9.38 10.49 -0.02
N PRO A 164 -10.70 10.62 0.24
CA PRO A 164 -11.72 9.95 -0.55
C PRO A 164 -11.67 10.26 -2.05
N ALA A 165 -11.27 11.49 -2.41
CA ALA A 165 -11.10 11.87 -3.81
C ALA A 165 -9.95 11.11 -4.49
N PHE A 166 -8.88 10.82 -3.74
CA PHE A 166 -7.77 10.00 -4.21
C PHE A 166 -8.20 8.55 -4.40
N SER A 167 -8.86 7.96 -3.39
CA SER A 167 -9.36 6.58 -3.49
C SER A 167 -10.30 6.39 -4.69
N ARG A 168 -11.16 7.37 -4.97
CA ARG A 168 -12.04 7.32 -6.15
C ARG A 168 -11.25 7.34 -7.46
N LEU A 169 -10.23 8.20 -7.56
CA LEU A 169 -9.37 8.26 -8.73
C LEU A 169 -8.57 6.97 -8.90
N GLU A 170 -8.06 6.40 -7.81
CA GLU A 170 -7.34 5.13 -7.78
C GLU A 170 -8.18 3.97 -8.33
N ILE A 171 -9.44 3.84 -7.88
CA ILE A 171 -10.37 2.80 -8.38
C ILE A 171 -10.52 2.91 -9.91
N TRP A 172 -10.81 4.12 -10.42
CA TRP A 172 -10.97 4.34 -11.85
C TRP A 172 -9.70 4.06 -12.64
N PHE A 173 -8.56 4.45 -12.10
CA PHE A 173 -7.26 4.24 -12.74
C PHE A 173 -6.92 2.76 -12.81
N ARG A 174 -7.02 2.01 -11.70
CA ARG A 174 -6.83 0.55 -11.67
C ARG A 174 -7.77 -0.14 -12.66
N PHE A 175 -9.07 0.21 -12.64
CA PHE A 175 -10.06 -0.35 -13.57
C PHE A 175 -9.70 -0.12 -15.04
N PHE A 176 -9.27 1.09 -15.40
CA PHE A 176 -8.83 1.39 -16.77
C PHE A 176 -7.67 0.50 -17.21
N PHE A 177 -6.65 0.30 -16.36
CA PHE A 177 -5.51 -0.57 -16.69
C PHE A 177 -5.88 -2.05 -16.71
N VAL A 178 -6.80 -2.52 -15.86
CA VAL A 178 -7.33 -3.89 -15.93
C VAL A 178 -8.01 -4.14 -17.28
N VAL A 179 -8.89 -3.24 -17.73
CA VAL A 179 -9.58 -3.36 -19.02
C VAL A 179 -8.58 -3.31 -20.19
N LEU A 180 -7.64 -2.35 -20.16
CA LEU A 180 -6.62 -2.22 -21.20
C LEU A 180 -5.74 -3.48 -21.29
N THR A 181 -5.26 -3.99 -20.15
CA THR A 181 -4.42 -5.20 -20.10
C THR A 181 -5.18 -6.45 -20.51
N PHE A 182 -6.46 -6.56 -20.16
CA PHE A 182 -7.32 -7.64 -20.65
C PHE A 182 -7.45 -7.61 -22.18
N ILE A 183 -7.75 -6.44 -22.77
CA ILE A 183 -7.82 -6.28 -24.23
C ILE A 183 -6.50 -6.69 -24.89
N VAL A 184 -5.37 -6.18 -24.40
CA VAL A 184 -4.04 -6.51 -24.94
C VAL A 184 -3.74 -8.01 -24.81
N THR A 185 -4.10 -8.64 -23.69
CA THR A 185 -3.93 -10.08 -23.47
C THR A 185 -4.75 -10.89 -24.48
N CYS A 186 -6.02 -10.53 -24.69
CA CYS A 186 -6.89 -11.16 -25.68
C CYS A 186 -6.36 -10.98 -27.11
N LEU A 187 -5.90 -9.78 -27.47
CA LEU A 187 -5.30 -9.51 -28.78
C LEU A 187 -4.03 -10.32 -29.00
N PHE A 188 -3.19 -10.45 -27.97
CA PHE A 188 -1.97 -11.25 -28.00
C PHE A 188 -2.29 -12.73 -28.20
N ALA A 189 -3.20 -13.29 -27.39
CA ALA A 189 -3.65 -14.68 -27.51
C ALA A 189 -4.28 -14.95 -28.88
N HIS A 190 -5.14 -14.05 -29.37
CA HIS A 190 -5.75 -14.16 -30.69
C HIS A 190 -4.70 -14.14 -31.82
N SER A 191 -3.72 -13.23 -31.73
CA SER A 191 -2.63 -13.13 -32.72
C SER A 191 -1.75 -14.38 -32.76
N LEU A 192 -1.62 -15.12 -31.65
CA LEU A 192 -0.79 -16.32 -31.56
C LEU A 192 -1.57 -17.62 -31.75
N ARG A 193 -2.91 -17.59 -31.80
CA ARG A 193 -3.76 -18.79 -31.99
C ARG A 193 -3.36 -19.65 -33.19
N LYS A 194 -2.82 -19.05 -34.25
CA LYS A 194 -2.41 -19.76 -35.47
C LYS A 194 -1.07 -20.49 -35.34
N PHE A 195 -0.28 -20.22 -34.30
CA PHE A 195 1.04 -20.79 -34.10
C PHE A 195 1.03 -21.78 -32.94
N SER A 196 1.61 -22.96 -33.14
CA SER A 196 1.76 -23.94 -32.07
C SER A 196 2.70 -23.42 -30.98
N MET A 197 2.38 -23.70 -29.71
CA MET A 197 3.19 -23.36 -28.53
C MET A 197 4.65 -23.83 -28.63
N ARG A 198 4.91 -24.89 -29.41
CA ARG A 198 6.25 -25.45 -29.60
C ARG A 198 7.17 -24.50 -30.36
N ASP A 199 6.62 -23.77 -31.32
CA ASP A 199 7.35 -22.85 -32.22
C ASP A 199 7.52 -21.46 -31.63
N TRP A 200 6.95 -21.20 -30.44
CA TRP A 200 7.04 -19.90 -29.81
C TRP A 200 8.46 -19.62 -29.31
N GLY A 201 8.94 -18.41 -29.60
CA GLY A 201 10.17 -17.90 -29.03
C GLY A 201 10.07 -17.77 -27.51
N ILE A 202 11.22 -17.73 -26.82
CA ILE A 202 11.27 -17.57 -25.36
C ILE A 202 10.50 -16.33 -24.89
N GLU A 203 10.64 -15.22 -25.62
CA GLU A 203 9.93 -13.97 -25.32
C GLU A 203 8.41 -14.12 -25.42
N GLN A 204 7.91 -14.81 -26.45
CA GLN A 204 6.47 -15.01 -26.64
C GLN A 204 5.87 -15.90 -25.54
N LYS A 205 6.60 -16.95 -25.13
CA LYS A 205 6.22 -17.84 -24.03
C LYS A 205 6.10 -17.06 -22.73
N TRP A 206 7.08 -16.21 -22.41
CA TRP A 206 7.06 -15.37 -21.22
C TRP A 206 5.99 -14.28 -21.29
N MET A 207 5.81 -13.62 -22.44
CA MET A 207 4.74 -12.63 -22.61
C MET A 207 3.34 -13.24 -22.41
N SER A 208 3.14 -14.50 -22.78
CA SER A 208 1.90 -15.23 -22.51
C SER A 208 1.62 -15.47 -21.03
N VAL A 209 2.66 -15.44 -20.18
CA VAL A 209 2.54 -15.59 -18.72
C VAL A 209 2.47 -14.21 -18.05
N LEU A 210 3.33 -13.27 -18.47
CA LEU A 210 3.42 -11.93 -17.89
C LEU A 210 2.18 -11.09 -18.14
N LEU A 211 1.52 -11.20 -19.29
CA LEU A 211 0.32 -10.40 -19.59
C LEU A 211 -0.87 -10.75 -18.66
N PRO A 212 -1.23 -12.03 -18.45
CA PRO A 212 -2.20 -12.40 -17.42
C PRO A 212 -1.76 -11.99 -16.00
N LEU A 213 -0.48 -12.12 -15.66
CA LEU A 213 0.02 -11.70 -14.35
C LEU A 213 -0.04 -10.17 -14.16
N LEU A 214 0.18 -9.39 -15.22
CA LEU A 214 0.02 -7.94 -15.20
C LEU A 214 -1.44 -7.53 -14.98
N LEU A 215 -2.39 -8.31 -15.50
CA LEU A 215 -3.82 -8.10 -15.20
C LEU A 215 -4.08 -8.28 -13.71
N LEU A 216 -3.53 -9.33 -13.09
CA LEU A 216 -3.65 -9.55 -11.64
C LEU A 216 -2.92 -8.47 -10.82
N TYR A 217 -1.76 -7.98 -11.30
CA TYR A 217 -1.02 -6.88 -10.68
C TYR A 217 -1.83 -5.57 -10.63
N ASN A 218 -2.69 -5.32 -11.61
CA ASN A 218 -3.58 -4.13 -11.57
C ASN A 218 -4.77 -4.29 -10.61
N ASP A 219 -4.81 -5.39 -9.85
CA ASP A 219 -5.78 -5.72 -8.82
C ASP A 219 -7.25 -5.52 -9.25
N PRO A 220 -7.83 -6.50 -9.98
CA PRO A 220 -9.24 -6.45 -10.35
C PRO A 220 -10.18 -6.55 -9.15
N PHE A 221 -9.68 -6.96 -7.98
CA PHE A 221 -10.45 -7.11 -6.75
C PHE A 221 -10.37 -5.90 -5.83
N PHE A 222 -9.62 -4.86 -6.20
CA PHE A 222 -9.50 -3.64 -5.40
C PHE A 222 -10.85 -3.06 -4.92
N PRO A 223 -11.90 -2.96 -5.76
CA PRO A 223 -13.20 -2.45 -5.31
C PRO A 223 -13.84 -3.30 -4.20
N LEU A 224 -13.52 -4.59 -4.12
CA LEU A 224 -14.03 -5.50 -3.10
C LEU A 224 -13.55 -5.11 -1.69
N SER A 225 -12.37 -4.49 -1.57
CA SER A 225 -11.84 -3.98 -0.29
C SER A 225 -12.74 -2.94 0.38
N PHE A 226 -13.56 -2.23 -0.39
CA PHE A 226 -14.52 -1.25 0.13
C PHE A 226 -15.88 -1.86 0.47
N LEU A 227 -16.15 -3.07 -0.03
CA LEU A 227 -17.40 -3.80 0.19
C LEU A 227 -17.28 -4.82 1.32
N VAL A 228 -16.12 -5.45 1.45
CA VAL A 228 -15.84 -6.50 2.42
C VAL A 228 -14.72 -6.04 3.34
N ASN A 229 -15.06 -5.87 4.61
CA ASN A 229 -14.10 -5.53 5.67
C ASN A 229 -13.34 -6.80 6.10
N SER A 230 -12.39 -7.24 5.28
CA SER A 230 -11.56 -8.42 5.53
C SER A 230 -10.12 -8.16 5.13
N TRP A 231 -9.19 -8.92 5.70
CA TRP A 231 -7.78 -8.92 5.31
C TRP A 231 -7.55 -9.55 3.93
N LEU A 232 -8.48 -10.38 3.47
CA LEU A 232 -8.34 -11.18 2.25
C LEU A 232 -8.04 -10.37 0.98
N PRO A 233 -8.76 -9.27 0.66
CA PRO A 233 -8.43 -8.45 -0.52
C PRO A 233 -7.02 -7.86 -0.47
N GLY A 234 -6.58 -7.39 0.70
CA GLY A 234 -5.21 -6.87 0.88
C GLY A 234 -4.14 -7.96 0.69
N MET A 235 -4.38 -9.15 1.24
CA MET A 235 -3.48 -10.29 1.05
C MET A 235 -3.36 -10.72 -0.42
N LEU A 236 -4.48 -10.71 -1.16
CA LEU A 236 -4.50 -11.05 -2.58
C LEU A 236 -3.72 -10.02 -3.41
N ASP A 237 -3.85 -8.72 -3.10
CA ASP A 237 -3.08 -7.65 -3.75
C ASP A 237 -1.57 -7.90 -3.58
N ASP A 238 -1.11 -8.12 -2.33
CA ASP A 238 0.29 -8.42 -2.03
C ASP A 238 0.80 -9.69 -2.72
N LEU A 239 -0.03 -10.73 -2.80
CA LEU A 239 0.29 -11.99 -3.51
C LEU A 239 0.44 -11.76 -5.02
N PHE A 240 -0.48 -11.03 -5.64
CA PHE A 240 -0.42 -10.76 -7.08
C PHE A 240 0.74 -9.83 -7.43
N GLN A 241 0.98 -8.80 -6.61
CA GLN A 241 2.09 -7.88 -6.76
C GLN A 241 3.44 -8.61 -6.68
N SER A 242 3.65 -9.41 -5.64
CA SER A 242 4.87 -10.20 -5.47
C SER A 242 5.06 -11.22 -6.60
N MET A 243 4.00 -11.92 -7.01
CA MET A 243 4.05 -12.90 -8.09
C MET A 243 4.44 -12.27 -9.43
N PHE A 244 3.85 -11.13 -9.79
CA PHE A 244 4.18 -10.43 -11.04
C PHE A 244 5.63 -9.93 -11.05
N LEU A 245 6.08 -9.26 -9.96
CA LEU A 245 7.44 -8.73 -9.89
C LEU A 245 8.49 -9.85 -9.94
N CYS A 246 8.23 -10.97 -9.27
CA CYS A 246 9.10 -12.14 -9.33
C CYS A 246 9.11 -12.78 -10.72
N ALA A 247 7.95 -12.92 -11.37
CA ALA A 247 7.86 -13.41 -12.75
C ALA A 247 8.59 -12.49 -13.74
N LEU A 248 8.49 -11.17 -13.55
CA LEU A 248 9.20 -10.17 -14.36
C LEU A 248 10.72 -10.28 -14.17
N LEU A 249 11.19 -10.43 -12.93
CA LEU A 249 12.61 -10.66 -12.64
C LEU A 249 13.11 -11.96 -13.30
N LEU A 250 12.32 -13.03 -13.20
CA LEU A 250 12.65 -14.31 -13.81
C LEU A 250 12.70 -14.21 -15.33
N PHE A 251 11.76 -13.50 -15.96
CA PHE A 251 11.79 -13.19 -17.39
C PHE A 251 13.11 -12.50 -17.78
N TRP A 252 13.51 -11.45 -17.07
CA TRP A 252 14.76 -10.75 -17.34
C TRP A 252 15.97 -11.68 -17.22
N LEU A 253 16.05 -12.47 -16.14
CA LEU A 253 17.13 -13.46 -15.97
C LEU A 253 17.17 -14.48 -17.11
N CYS A 254 16.00 -14.95 -17.56
CA CYS A 254 15.88 -15.87 -18.68
C CYS A 254 16.29 -15.25 -20.03
N VAL A 255 15.93 -13.99 -20.29
CA VAL A 255 16.32 -13.28 -21.52
C VAL A 255 17.81 -12.97 -21.52
N TYR A 256 18.36 -12.39 -20.44
CA TYR A 256 19.78 -12.05 -20.36
C TYR A 256 20.69 -13.26 -20.47
N HIS A 257 20.40 -14.32 -19.71
CA HIS A 257 21.14 -15.58 -19.85
C HIS A 257 20.89 -16.23 -21.21
N GLY A 258 19.70 -16.01 -21.78
CA GLY A 258 19.31 -16.44 -23.10
C GLY A 258 20.11 -15.79 -24.24
N ILE A 259 20.52 -14.53 -24.09
CA ILE A 259 21.36 -13.82 -25.05
C ILE A 259 22.83 -14.25 -24.92
N ARG A 260 23.29 -14.50 -23.69
CA ARG A 260 24.71 -14.82 -23.41
C ARG A 260 25.16 -16.21 -23.84
N VAL A 261 24.28 -17.22 -23.82
CA VAL A 261 24.64 -18.62 -24.06
C VAL A 261 24.00 -19.12 -25.36
N GLN A 262 24.75 -19.10 -26.47
CA GLN A 262 24.35 -19.71 -27.75
C GLN A 262 24.70 -21.22 -27.73
N GLY A 263 23.72 -22.09 -27.51
CA GLY A 263 23.90 -23.55 -27.51
C GLY A 263 22.63 -24.31 -27.09
N GLU A 264 22.61 -25.63 -27.28
CA GLU A 264 21.48 -26.49 -26.87
C GLU A 264 21.34 -26.54 -25.34
N ARG A 265 20.13 -26.21 -24.85
CA ARG A 265 19.85 -26.08 -23.42
C ARG A 265 19.03 -27.25 -22.94
N LYS A 266 19.50 -27.95 -21.91
CA LYS A 266 18.62 -28.76 -21.07
C LYS A 266 17.72 -27.82 -20.27
N CYS A 267 16.41 -27.91 -20.48
CA CYS A 267 15.39 -27.07 -19.83
C CYS A 267 15.61 -27.01 -18.30
N LEU A 268 15.90 -28.15 -17.68
CA LEU A 268 16.08 -28.27 -16.23
C LEU A 268 17.24 -27.42 -15.71
N THR A 269 18.45 -27.58 -16.26
CA THR A 269 19.65 -26.84 -15.83
C THR A 269 19.53 -25.35 -16.10
N PHE A 270 18.78 -24.97 -17.14
CA PHE A 270 18.55 -23.57 -17.46
C PHE A 270 17.60 -22.89 -16.46
N TYR A 271 16.48 -23.52 -16.10
CA TYR A 271 15.43 -22.87 -15.31
C TYR A 271 15.56 -23.08 -13.80
N LEU A 272 15.98 -24.26 -13.35
CA LEU A 272 15.97 -24.66 -11.93
C LEU A 272 16.73 -23.69 -11.00
N PRO A 273 18.00 -23.29 -11.27
CA PRO A 273 18.70 -22.34 -10.39
C PRO A 273 18.03 -20.96 -10.35
N LYS A 274 17.38 -20.55 -11.44
CA LYS A 274 16.68 -19.25 -11.52
C LYS A 274 15.38 -19.28 -10.73
N PHE A 275 14.61 -20.37 -10.84
CA PHE A 275 13.42 -20.59 -10.04
C PHE A 275 13.74 -20.69 -8.55
N PHE A 276 14.87 -21.29 -8.17
CA PHE A 276 15.27 -21.35 -6.75
C PHE A 276 15.53 -19.95 -6.19
N ILE A 277 16.36 -19.15 -6.86
CA ILE A 277 16.70 -17.79 -6.41
C ILE A 277 15.45 -16.91 -6.35
N VAL A 278 14.67 -16.86 -7.43
CA VAL A 278 13.46 -16.02 -7.50
C VAL A 278 12.36 -16.54 -6.58
N GLY A 279 12.26 -17.86 -6.40
CA GLY A 279 11.27 -18.49 -5.51
C GLY A 279 11.51 -18.16 -4.04
N LEU A 280 12.78 -18.10 -3.59
CA LEU A 280 13.10 -17.66 -2.24
C LEU A 280 12.75 -16.18 -2.02
N LEU A 281 13.02 -15.32 -3.00
CA LEU A 281 12.61 -13.91 -2.95
C LEU A 281 11.09 -13.76 -2.89
N TRP A 282 10.37 -14.54 -3.69
CA TRP A 282 8.92 -14.57 -3.69
C TRP A 282 8.36 -14.97 -2.33
N LEU A 283 8.85 -16.08 -1.75
CA LEU A 283 8.45 -16.53 -0.41
C LEU A 283 8.71 -15.46 0.66
N ALA A 284 9.88 -14.81 0.63
CA ALA A 284 10.18 -13.72 1.55
C ALA A 284 9.23 -12.52 1.37
N SER A 285 8.90 -12.14 0.13
CA SER A 285 7.99 -11.03 -0.13
C SER A 285 6.56 -11.32 0.31
N VAL A 286 6.05 -12.53 0.07
CA VAL A 286 4.69 -12.93 0.45
C VAL A 286 4.56 -13.04 1.97
N THR A 287 5.54 -13.63 2.65
CA THR A 287 5.52 -13.73 4.12
C THR A 287 5.55 -12.36 4.79
N LEU A 288 6.35 -11.41 4.27
CA LEU A 288 6.36 -10.03 4.77
C LEU A 288 5.04 -9.30 4.48
N GLY A 289 4.46 -9.46 3.29
CA GLY A 289 3.17 -8.85 2.94
C GLY A 289 2.04 -9.33 3.84
N ILE A 290 1.89 -10.66 4.00
CA ILE A 290 0.88 -11.25 4.88
C ILE A 290 1.04 -10.72 6.32
N TRP A 291 2.26 -10.69 6.84
CA TRP A 291 2.52 -10.20 8.20
C TRP A 291 2.22 -8.71 8.40
N GLN A 292 2.30 -7.91 7.34
CA GLN A 292 1.93 -6.49 7.39
C GLN A 292 0.41 -6.27 7.29
N THR A 293 -0.30 -7.20 6.65
CA THR A 293 -1.77 -7.15 6.50
C THR A 293 -2.56 -7.68 7.71
N GLU A 294 -1.93 -8.51 8.55
CA GLU A 294 -2.44 -8.93 9.88
C GLU A 294 -2.22 -7.85 10.96
#